data_AF-A0A3M4LFH5-F1
#
_entry.id   AF-A0A3M4LFH5-F1
#
_cell.length_a   1.000
_cell.length_b   1.000
_cell.length_c   1.000
_cell.angle_alpha   90.00
_cell.angle_beta   90.00
_cell.angle_gamma   90.00
#
_symmetry.space_group_name_H-M   'P 1'
#
loop_
_entity.id
_entity.type
_entity.pdbx_description
1 polymer ?
#
loop_
_entity_poly.entity_id
_entity_poly.type
_entity_poly.pdbx_seq_one_letter_code
_entity_poly.pdbx_strand_id
1 'polypeptide(L)'
;MENLADALEFAGLQELTLIHRSRIRLFYESVEQAQAAGYLFDAQHDVCPVSGRVNRSGGLRYRALDIGREALCSGRVGKTGVRVQMFQTLGGRPDDHEPARLALADSAVIVQCSGYQPVLPTIKDAEGNFISLRETKGGLESDACGCPLDQQGRRMKGLYIFGLGAGLGVDPHLGSEPAFDGRIYGVWQFHHDASRAVVEAVTSRLSCPAAVPEMIGMDLFMQAALHIQAG
;
A
#
# COMPACT_ATOMS: atom_id res chain seq x y z
N MET A 1 8.92 -1.34 16.91
CA MET A 1 9.40 -2.32 17.89
C MET A 1 10.72 -1.87 18.52
N GLU A 2 11.83 -1.82 17.81
CA GLU A 2 13.14 -1.44 18.41
C GLU A 2 13.13 -0.05 19.08
N ASN A 3 12.59 0.99 18.45
CA ASN A 3 12.48 2.30 19.11
C ASN A 3 11.69 2.25 20.44
N LEU A 4 10.71 1.35 20.56
CA LEU A 4 9.94 1.18 21.80
C LEU A 4 10.77 0.42 22.84
N ALA A 5 11.46 -0.63 22.41
CA ALA A 5 12.37 -1.40 23.26
C ALA A 5 13.51 -0.52 23.79
N ASP A 6 14.23 0.17 22.92
CA ASP A 6 15.30 1.11 23.27
C ASP A 6 14.81 2.18 24.26
N ALA A 7 13.62 2.75 24.03
CA ALA A 7 13.09 3.82 24.85
C ALA A 7 12.54 3.36 26.21
N LEU A 8 12.16 2.09 26.37
CA LEU A 8 11.48 1.61 27.58
C LEU A 8 12.26 0.54 28.34
N GLU A 9 13.34 -0.01 27.77
CA GLU A 9 14.19 -0.99 28.45
C GLU A 9 14.72 -0.44 29.78
N PHE A 10 15.21 0.81 29.79
CA PHE A 10 15.68 1.45 31.03
C PHE A 10 14.54 1.65 32.06
N ALA A 11 13.31 1.74 31.58
CA ALA A 11 12.10 1.87 32.40
C ALA A 11 11.54 0.51 32.86
N GLY A 12 12.26 -0.59 32.58
CA GLY A 12 11.92 -1.93 33.03
C GLY A 12 11.12 -2.77 32.03
N LEU A 13 11.00 -2.34 30.77
CA LEU A 13 10.41 -3.20 29.74
C LEU A 13 11.34 -4.40 29.48
N GLN A 14 10.85 -5.60 29.78
CA GLN A 14 11.62 -6.85 29.60
C GLN A 14 11.14 -7.68 28.41
N GLU A 15 9.88 -7.51 28.00
CA GLU A 15 9.27 -8.35 26.98
C GLU A 15 8.22 -7.58 26.18
N LEU A 16 8.13 -7.89 24.89
CA LEU A 16 7.12 -7.41 23.96
C LEU A 16 6.43 -8.58 23.29
N THR A 17 5.11 -8.52 23.14
CA THR A 17 4.36 -9.49 22.34
C THR A 17 4.03 -8.87 20.98
N LEU A 18 4.47 -9.51 19.89
CA LEU A 18 4.10 -9.19 18.53
C LEU A 18 3.03 -10.16 18.04
N ILE A 19 1.80 -9.67 17.93
CA ILE A 19 0.72 -10.40 17.26
C ILE A 19 0.71 -9.96 15.79
N HIS A 20 0.85 -10.91 14.88
CA HIS A 20 0.87 -10.63 13.44
C HIS A 20 -0.06 -11.56 12.66
N ARG A 21 -0.64 -11.04 11.58
CA ARG A 21 -1.61 -11.80 10.78
C ARG A 21 -0.93 -12.93 10.02
N SER A 22 0.01 -12.61 9.15
CA SER A 22 0.70 -13.55 8.28
C SER A 22 2.19 -13.62 8.62
N ARG A 23 2.89 -14.59 8.03
CA ARG A 23 4.35 -14.72 8.12
C ARG A 23 5.06 -13.37 7.92
N ILE A 24 6.03 -13.07 8.77
CA ILE A 24 6.92 -11.91 8.61
C ILE A 24 7.84 -12.16 7.42
N ARG A 25 7.73 -11.33 6.38
CA ARG A 25 8.53 -11.44 5.17
C ARG A 25 9.75 -10.53 5.26
N LEU A 26 10.90 -11.07 4.90
CA LEU A 26 12.18 -10.35 4.88
C LEU A 26 12.60 -10.09 3.43
N PHE A 27 13.04 -8.87 3.14
CA PHE A 27 13.53 -8.48 1.82
C PHE A 27 14.98 -8.94 1.61
N TYR A 28 15.29 -9.41 0.40
CA TYR A 28 16.65 -9.67 -0.05
C TYR A 28 16.84 -9.18 -1.49
N GLU A 29 18.03 -8.68 -1.79
CA GLU A 29 18.38 -8.20 -3.13
C GLU A 29 18.46 -9.33 -4.16
N SER A 30 18.72 -10.56 -3.70
CA SER A 30 18.74 -11.73 -4.57
C SER A 30 18.40 -13.03 -3.82
N VAL A 31 18.13 -14.08 -4.59
CA VAL A 31 17.93 -15.45 -4.11
C VAL A 31 19.17 -15.95 -3.36
N GLU A 32 20.37 -15.68 -3.88
CA GLU A 32 21.63 -16.11 -3.29
C GLU A 32 21.83 -15.47 -1.92
N GLN A 33 21.49 -14.18 -1.78
CA GLN A 33 21.56 -13.48 -0.50
C GLN A 33 20.58 -14.06 0.52
N ALA A 34 19.36 -14.41 0.09
CA ALA A 34 18.37 -15.05 0.95
C ALA A 34 18.84 -16.43 1.44
N GLN A 35 19.41 -17.23 0.53
CA GLN A 35 19.96 -18.54 0.83
C GLN A 35 21.17 -18.46 1.77
N ALA A 36 22.10 -17.53 1.52
CA ALA A 36 23.25 -17.31 2.39
C ALA A 36 22.85 -16.90 3.82
N ALA A 37 21.71 -16.24 3.98
CA ALA A 37 21.13 -15.90 5.28
C ALA A 37 20.28 -17.03 5.90
N GLY A 38 20.18 -18.20 5.24
CA GLY A 38 19.33 -19.30 5.69
C GLY A 38 17.82 -18.98 5.67
N TYR A 39 17.41 -17.97 4.91
CA TYR A 39 16.02 -17.56 4.84
C TYR A 39 15.22 -18.49 3.95
N LEU A 40 14.14 -19.07 4.49
CA LEU A 40 13.22 -19.91 3.72
C LEU A 40 12.25 -19.04 2.92
N PHE A 41 12.08 -19.30 1.63
CA PHE A 41 11.12 -18.60 0.78
C PHE A 41 10.64 -19.52 -0.34
N ASP A 42 9.50 -19.19 -0.92
CA ASP A 42 8.98 -19.87 -2.11
C ASP A 42 9.53 -19.18 -3.37
N ALA A 43 10.32 -19.91 -4.17
CA ALA A 43 10.96 -19.34 -5.35
C ALA A 43 9.96 -18.91 -6.44
N GLN A 44 8.76 -19.49 -6.47
CA GLN A 44 7.72 -19.13 -7.45
C GLN A 44 6.87 -17.95 -6.96
N HIS A 45 6.60 -17.89 -5.66
CA HIS A 45 5.67 -16.91 -5.09
C HIS A 45 6.34 -15.69 -4.46
N ASP A 46 7.52 -15.84 -3.87
CA ASP A 46 8.20 -14.78 -3.11
C ASP A 46 9.29 -14.05 -3.93
N VAL A 47 9.66 -14.54 -5.11
CA VAL A 47 10.66 -13.90 -5.99
C VAL A 47 9.95 -13.04 -7.03
N CYS A 48 10.38 -11.79 -7.14
CA CYS A 48 9.92 -10.89 -8.19
C CYS A 48 10.51 -11.32 -9.55
N PRO A 49 9.69 -11.71 -10.55
CA PRO A 49 10.19 -12.21 -11.83
C PRO A 49 10.92 -11.14 -12.66
N VAL A 50 10.65 -9.86 -12.39
CA VAL A 50 11.26 -8.73 -13.10
C VAL A 50 12.66 -8.41 -12.55
N SER A 51 12.87 -8.54 -11.24
CA SER A 51 14.10 -8.06 -10.59
C SER A 51 14.94 -9.14 -9.93
N GLY A 52 14.44 -10.37 -9.79
CA GLY A 52 15.12 -11.45 -9.05
C GLY A 52 15.17 -11.27 -7.53
N ARG A 53 14.62 -10.15 -7.01
CA ARG A 53 14.58 -9.83 -5.57
C ARG A 53 13.54 -10.68 -4.85
N VAL A 54 13.83 -11.04 -3.59
CA VAL A 54 12.92 -11.78 -2.72
C VAL A 54 12.10 -10.81 -1.87
N ASN A 55 10.79 -11.00 -1.81
CA ASN A 55 9.82 -10.16 -1.10
C ASN A 55 10.01 -8.67 -1.42
N ARG A 56 10.14 -8.33 -2.72
CA ARG A 56 10.43 -6.98 -3.20
C ARG A 56 9.44 -5.95 -2.62
N SER A 57 8.16 -6.24 -2.63
CA SER A 57 7.13 -5.27 -2.24
C SER A 57 6.69 -5.45 -0.79
N GLY A 58 6.63 -6.69 -0.29
CA GLY A 58 6.12 -7.00 1.04
C GLY A 58 7.17 -7.22 2.14
N GLY A 59 8.47 -7.24 1.80
CA GLY A 59 9.53 -7.56 2.74
C GLY A 59 10.00 -6.38 3.61
N LEU A 60 10.35 -6.66 4.87
CA LEU A 60 11.04 -5.71 5.74
C LEU A 60 12.43 -5.38 5.18
N ARG A 61 12.78 -4.09 5.18
CA ARG A 61 14.00 -3.53 4.55
C ARG A 61 14.83 -2.72 5.53
N TYR A 62 16.10 -2.48 5.17
CA TYR A 62 17.03 -1.64 5.93
C TYR A 62 17.10 -2.09 7.40
N ARG A 63 17.10 -1.15 8.35
CA ARG A 63 17.08 -1.44 9.79
C ARG A 63 15.96 -2.41 10.20
N ALA A 64 14.79 -2.38 9.56
CA ALA A 64 13.70 -3.30 9.87
C ALA A 64 13.99 -4.75 9.45
N LEU A 65 14.81 -4.96 8.41
CA LEU A 65 15.29 -6.29 8.03
C LEU A 65 16.16 -6.88 9.14
N ASP A 66 17.10 -6.11 9.67
CA ASP A 66 18.02 -6.56 10.70
C ASP A 66 17.28 -6.89 12.00
N ILE A 67 16.38 -6.01 12.45
CA ILE A 67 15.50 -6.26 13.61
C ILE A 67 14.63 -7.49 13.38
N GLY A 68 14.04 -7.62 12.19
CA GLY A 68 13.17 -8.74 11.85
C GLY A 68 13.92 -10.08 11.87
N ARG A 69 15.15 -10.11 11.36
CA ARG A 69 16.02 -11.30 11.46
C ARG A 69 16.33 -11.66 12.91
N GLU A 70 16.74 -10.68 13.71
CA GLU A 70 17.10 -10.91 15.10
C GLU A 70 15.91 -11.39 15.94
N ALA A 71 14.73 -10.79 15.75
CA ALA A 71 13.50 -11.22 16.37
C ALA A 71 13.15 -12.67 16.02
N LEU A 72 13.25 -13.03 14.74
CA LEU A 72 12.95 -14.39 14.25
C LEU A 72 13.98 -15.44 14.70
N CYS A 73 15.26 -15.07 14.79
CA CYS A 73 16.33 -16.02 15.12
C CYS A 73 16.59 -16.15 16.62
N SER A 74 16.56 -15.05 17.36
CA SER A 74 16.99 -14.99 18.77
C SER A 74 15.84 -14.74 19.76
N GLY A 75 14.67 -14.31 19.27
CA GLY A 75 13.57 -13.88 20.14
C GLY A 75 13.89 -12.60 20.90
N ARG A 76 14.75 -11.72 20.36
CA ARG A 76 15.08 -10.40 20.93
C ARG A 76 14.85 -9.27 19.94
N VAL A 77 14.65 -8.07 20.46
CA VAL A 77 14.38 -6.88 19.65
C VAL A 77 15.66 -6.12 19.34
N GLY A 78 16.19 -6.30 18.13
CA GLY A 78 17.40 -5.61 17.72
C GLY A 78 18.51 -5.77 18.76
N LYS A 79 19.31 -4.73 18.95
CA LYS A 79 20.42 -4.73 19.92
C LYS A 79 20.03 -4.68 21.41
N THR A 80 18.74 -4.76 21.75
CA THR A 80 18.25 -4.60 23.13
C THR A 80 18.21 -5.93 23.90
N GLY A 81 18.12 -5.84 25.23
CA GLY A 81 17.86 -6.99 26.11
C GLY A 81 16.40 -7.45 26.10
N VAL A 82 15.49 -6.72 25.45
CA VAL A 82 14.05 -6.97 25.44
C VAL A 82 13.71 -8.20 24.61
N ARG A 83 13.00 -9.16 25.22
CA ARG A 83 12.51 -10.37 24.53
C ARG A 83 11.30 -10.07 23.68
N VAL A 84 11.10 -10.85 22.62
CA VAL A 84 9.88 -10.82 21.82
C VAL A 84 9.20 -12.19 21.78
N GLN A 85 7.93 -12.21 22.16
CA GLN A 85 7.02 -13.31 21.87
C GLN A 85 6.26 -13.00 20.58
N MET A 86 6.04 -13.99 19.72
CA MET A 86 5.37 -13.81 18.43
C MET A 86 4.24 -14.81 18.27
N PHE A 87 3.08 -14.32 17.86
CA PHE A 87 1.92 -15.15 17.57
C PHE A 87 1.37 -14.83 16.18
N GLN A 88 1.25 -15.85 15.32
CA GLN A 88 0.74 -15.72 13.97
C GLN A 88 -0.71 -16.18 13.88
N THR A 89 -1.62 -15.30 13.51
CA THR A 89 -3.07 -15.61 13.54
C THR A 89 -3.64 -16.17 12.25
N LEU A 90 -2.90 -16.15 11.13
CA LEU A 90 -3.30 -16.75 9.86
C LEU A 90 -2.17 -17.61 9.30
N GLY A 91 -2.42 -18.91 9.14
CA GLY A 91 -1.39 -19.87 8.70
C GLY A 91 -0.28 -20.09 9.73
N GLY A 92 -0.49 -19.65 10.98
CA GLY A 92 0.35 -19.96 12.13
C GLY A 92 -0.03 -21.28 12.79
N ARG A 93 0.46 -21.52 14.01
CA ARG A 93 0.06 -22.71 14.78
C ARG A 93 -1.36 -22.49 15.32
N PRO A 94 -2.25 -23.50 15.30
CA PRO A 94 -3.59 -23.36 15.88
C PRO A 94 -3.57 -22.88 17.34
N ASP A 95 -2.55 -23.29 18.09
CA ASP A 95 -2.38 -22.94 19.51
C ASP A 95 -1.87 -21.50 19.73
N ASP A 96 -1.56 -20.73 18.68
CA ASP A 96 -1.12 -19.32 18.81
C ASP A 96 -2.29 -18.38 19.15
N HIS A 97 -3.53 -18.77 18.83
CA HIS A 97 -4.70 -17.90 18.95
C HIS A 97 -5.04 -17.53 20.39
N GLU A 98 -5.05 -18.50 21.30
CA GLU A 98 -5.43 -18.28 22.69
C GLU A 98 -4.37 -17.47 23.47
N PRO A 99 -3.05 -17.78 23.37
CA PRO A 99 -2.00 -16.94 23.92
C PRO A 99 -2.00 -15.52 23.34
N ALA A 100 -2.27 -15.34 22.04
CA ALA A 100 -2.40 -14.01 21.44
C ALA A 100 -3.56 -13.22 22.05
N ARG A 101 -4.71 -13.89 22.25
CA ARG A 101 -5.90 -13.29 22.88
C ARG A 101 -5.62 -12.87 24.33
N LEU A 102 -4.97 -13.75 25.10
CA LEU A 102 -4.59 -13.47 26.49
C LEU A 102 -3.57 -12.34 26.57
N ALA A 103 -2.52 -12.38 25.75
CA ALA A 103 -1.52 -11.31 25.70
C ALA A 103 -2.15 -9.95 25.37
N LEU A 104 -3.13 -9.90 24.47
CA LEU A 104 -3.87 -8.68 24.17
C LEU A 104 -4.71 -8.19 25.36
N ALA A 105 -5.37 -9.09 26.07
CA ALA A 105 -6.21 -8.76 27.22
C ALA A 105 -5.40 -8.29 28.45
N ASP A 106 -4.22 -8.89 28.67
CA ASP A 106 -3.36 -8.62 29.83
C ASP A 106 -2.36 -7.47 29.59
N SER A 107 -2.30 -6.95 28.36
CA SER A 107 -1.38 -5.86 28.01
C SER A 107 -1.79 -4.53 28.64
N ALA A 108 -0.87 -3.92 29.38
CA ALA A 108 -1.06 -2.55 29.89
C ALA A 108 -1.07 -1.48 28.78
N VAL A 109 -0.36 -1.75 27.67
CA VAL A 109 -0.28 -0.86 26.51
C VAL A 109 -0.35 -1.69 25.23
N ILE A 110 -1.19 -1.26 24.30
CA ILE A 110 -1.34 -1.88 22.99
C ILE A 110 -0.96 -0.85 21.94
N VAL A 111 -0.04 -1.22 21.04
CA VAL A 111 0.37 -0.39 19.89
C VAL A 111 -0.09 -1.05 18.61
N GLN A 112 -1.10 -0.48 17.96
CA GLN A 112 -1.57 -0.96 16.67
C GLN A 112 -0.58 -0.60 15.55
N CYS A 113 -0.09 -1.62 14.84
CA CYS A 113 0.89 -1.47 13.76
C CYS A 113 0.37 -2.02 12.41
N SER A 114 -0.90 -1.79 12.07
CA SER A 114 -1.52 -2.37 10.87
C SER A 114 -1.34 -1.54 9.58
N GLY A 115 -0.48 -0.53 9.60
CA GLY A 115 -0.23 0.37 8.47
C GLY A 115 -1.13 1.61 8.44
N TYR A 116 -1.05 2.35 7.33
CA TYR A 116 -1.78 3.59 7.10
C TYR A 116 -2.72 3.43 5.89
N GLN A 117 -3.84 4.13 5.91
CA GLN A 117 -4.78 4.22 4.80
C GLN A 117 -4.81 5.68 4.29
N PRO A 118 -4.79 5.93 2.97
CA PRO A 118 -4.95 7.29 2.45
C PRO A 118 -6.33 7.84 2.81
N VAL A 119 -6.36 9.09 3.29
CA VAL A 119 -7.61 9.87 3.41
C VAL A 119 -7.75 10.70 2.15
N LEU A 120 -8.69 10.34 1.30
CA LEU A 120 -8.89 10.99 0.01
C LEU A 120 -9.68 12.30 0.18
N PRO A 121 -9.38 13.34 -0.60
CA PRO A 121 -10.23 14.52 -0.66
C PRO A 121 -11.61 14.12 -1.20
N THR A 122 -12.64 14.89 -0.82
CA THR A 122 -13.95 14.78 -1.44
C THR A 122 -13.87 15.16 -2.91
N ILE A 123 -14.30 14.25 -3.78
CA ILE A 123 -14.35 14.49 -5.23
C ILE A 123 -15.81 14.61 -5.65
N LYS A 124 -16.11 15.61 -6.49
CA LYS A 124 -17.43 15.81 -7.06
C LYS A 124 -17.35 15.93 -8.58
N ASP A 125 -18.40 15.50 -9.27
CA ASP A 125 -18.58 15.80 -10.69
C ASP A 125 -19.06 17.24 -10.91
N ALA A 126 -19.30 17.61 -12.17
CA ALA A 126 -19.73 18.96 -12.55
C ALA A 126 -21.12 19.31 -12.00
N GLU A 127 -21.97 18.31 -11.78
CA GLU A 127 -23.31 18.40 -11.23
C GLU A 127 -23.32 18.43 -9.69
N GLY A 128 -22.16 18.24 -9.05
CA GLY A 128 -21.98 18.26 -7.61
C GLY A 128 -22.23 16.93 -6.91
N ASN A 129 -22.44 15.84 -7.65
CA ASN A 129 -22.56 14.50 -7.08
C ASN A 129 -21.20 14.00 -6.61
N PHE A 130 -21.19 13.25 -5.51
CA PHE A 130 -19.96 12.67 -4.98
C PHE A 130 -19.45 11.53 -5.86
N ILE A 131 -18.14 11.55 -6.13
CA ILE A 131 -17.44 10.48 -6.82
C ILE A 131 -16.77 9.58 -5.78
N SER A 132 -17.23 8.34 -5.70
CA SER A 132 -16.64 7.30 -4.85
C SER A 132 -15.63 6.47 -5.64
N LEU A 133 -14.37 6.51 -5.23
CA LEU A 133 -13.31 5.69 -5.82
C LEU A 133 -13.26 4.31 -5.17
N ARG A 134 -12.84 3.31 -5.93
CA ARG A 134 -12.74 1.93 -5.46
C ARG A 134 -11.49 1.73 -4.61
N GLU A 135 -11.68 1.08 -3.48
CA GLU A 135 -10.60 0.64 -2.60
C GLU A 135 -10.56 -0.90 -2.57
N THR A 136 -9.36 -1.44 -2.38
CA THR A 136 -9.13 -2.88 -2.18
C THR A 136 -8.06 -3.08 -1.11
N LYS A 137 -7.54 -4.31 -0.97
CA LYS A 137 -6.46 -4.62 -0.05
C LYS A 137 -5.28 -3.69 -0.27
N GLY A 138 -4.95 -2.94 0.77
CA GLY A 138 -3.83 -2.01 0.79
C GLY A 138 -4.19 -0.58 0.39
N GLY A 139 -5.37 -0.30 -0.15
CA GLY A 139 -5.84 1.07 -0.34
C GLY A 139 -6.60 1.31 -1.64
N LEU A 140 -6.54 2.55 -2.12
CA LEU A 140 -7.10 2.97 -3.40
C LEU A 140 -6.66 2.03 -4.54
N GLU A 141 -7.53 1.82 -5.51
CA GLU A 141 -7.21 1.08 -6.72
C GLU A 141 -7.02 2.05 -7.89
N SER A 142 -5.80 2.04 -8.43
CA SER A 142 -5.46 2.72 -9.67
C SER A 142 -4.79 1.77 -10.65
N ASP A 143 -4.89 2.10 -11.93
CA ASP A 143 -4.09 1.45 -12.96
C ASP A 143 -2.60 1.86 -12.90
N ALA A 144 -1.79 1.26 -13.76
CA ALA A 144 -0.35 1.55 -13.87
C ALA A 144 -0.03 2.99 -14.31
N CYS A 145 -0.99 3.71 -14.88
CA CYS A 145 -0.86 5.12 -15.27
C CYS A 145 -1.37 6.08 -14.18
N GLY A 146 -1.72 5.56 -12.99
CA GLY A 146 -2.21 6.37 -11.88
C GLY A 146 -3.62 6.90 -12.09
N CYS A 147 -4.46 6.30 -12.94
CA CYS A 147 -5.88 6.64 -12.98
C CYS A 147 -6.64 5.78 -11.96
N PRO A 148 -7.36 6.38 -10.99
CA PRO A 148 -8.16 5.61 -10.06
C PRO A 148 -9.38 5.01 -10.76
N LEU A 149 -9.91 3.93 -10.16
CA LEU A 149 -11.12 3.27 -10.64
C LEU A 149 -12.35 3.71 -9.83
N ASP A 150 -13.51 3.78 -10.49
CA ASP A 150 -14.81 3.88 -9.81
C ASP A 150 -15.26 2.53 -9.23
N GLN A 151 -16.40 2.53 -8.54
CA GLN A 151 -17.01 1.33 -7.95
C GLN A 151 -17.35 0.24 -8.99
N GLN A 152 -17.47 0.59 -10.27
CA GLN A 152 -17.70 -0.35 -11.38
C GLN A 152 -16.40 -0.83 -12.02
N GLY A 153 -15.23 -0.45 -11.49
CA GLY A 153 -13.92 -0.80 -12.03
C GLY A 153 -13.53 -0.02 -13.29
N ARG A 154 -14.26 1.06 -13.61
CA ARG A 154 -13.97 1.91 -14.77
C ARG A 154 -12.99 2.99 -14.38
N ARG A 155 -12.08 3.31 -15.30
CA ARG A 155 -11.09 4.38 -15.13
C ARG A 155 -11.76 5.74 -15.03
N MET A 156 -11.39 6.52 -14.02
CA MET A 156 -11.80 7.92 -13.89
C MET A 156 -11.00 8.79 -14.85
N LYS A 157 -11.53 9.00 -16.06
CA LYS A 157 -10.86 9.79 -17.11
C LYS A 157 -10.63 11.22 -16.62
N GLY A 158 -9.41 11.72 -16.84
CA GLY A 158 -9.02 13.07 -16.44
C GLY A 158 -8.59 13.22 -14.98
N LEU A 159 -8.76 12.18 -14.16
CA LEU A 159 -8.22 12.12 -12.81
C LEU A 159 -6.96 11.26 -12.79
N TYR A 160 -5.88 11.83 -12.28
CA TYR A 160 -4.59 11.17 -12.13
C TYR A 160 -4.09 11.39 -10.71
N ILE A 161 -3.58 10.33 -10.11
CA ILE A 161 -3.03 10.32 -8.76
C ILE A 161 -1.64 9.69 -8.80
N PHE A 162 -0.74 10.24 -7.98
CA PHE A 162 0.65 9.78 -7.91
C PHE A 162 1.19 9.94 -6.49
N GLY A 163 2.23 9.17 -6.16
CA GLY A 163 2.86 9.18 -4.84
C GLY A 163 2.24 8.20 -3.85
N LEU A 164 2.62 8.35 -2.57
CA LEU A 164 2.13 7.49 -1.49
C LEU A 164 0.60 7.60 -1.39
N GLY A 165 -0.08 6.46 -1.29
CA GLY A 165 -1.54 6.42 -1.28
C GLY A 165 -2.20 6.40 -2.67
N ALA A 166 -1.44 6.56 -3.76
CA ALA A 166 -2.00 6.59 -5.12
C ALA A 166 -2.63 5.26 -5.58
N GLY A 167 -2.41 4.17 -4.86
CA GLY A 167 -3.15 2.94 -5.14
C GLY A 167 -2.64 2.11 -6.31
N LEU A 168 -1.38 2.34 -6.72
CA LEU A 168 -0.72 1.56 -7.76
C LEU A 168 -0.64 0.09 -7.33
N GLY A 169 -1.27 -0.77 -8.12
CA GLY A 169 -1.20 -2.22 -7.95
C GLY A 169 0.11 -2.81 -8.48
N VAL A 170 0.23 -4.13 -8.36
CA VAL A 170 1.26 -4.89 -9.08
C VAL A 170 0.99 -4.77 -10.58
N ASP A 171 2.01 -4.35 -11.30
CA ASP A 171 2.00 -4.24 -12.76
C ASP A 171 3.20 -5.03 -13.34
N PRO A 172 3.06 -5.73 -14.48
CA PRO A 172 4.15 -6.49 -15.08
C PRO A 172 5.42 -5.67 -15.38
N HIS A 173 5.28 -4.36 -15.64
CA HIS A 173 6.41 -3.46 -15.88
C HIS A 173 7.02 -2.97 -14.56
N LEU A 174 6.20 -2.65 -13.55
CA LEU A 174 6.68 -2.24 -12.22
C LEU A 174 7.32 -3.39 -11.44
N GLY A 175 6.83 -4.61 -11.65
CA GLY A 175 7.26 -5.86 -11.02
C GLY A 175 6.82 -5.99 -9.56
N SER A 176 6.54 -7.21 -9.13
CA SER A 176 6.41 -7.57 -7.71
C SER A 176 6.53 -9.09 -7.57
N GLU A 177 6.78 -9.60 -6.37
CA GLU A 177 6.59 -11.02 -6.09
C GLU A 177 5.09 -11.39 -6.21
N PRO A 178 4.74 -12.56 -6.79
CA PRO A 178 3.34 -13.00 -6.95
C PRO A 178 2.56 -13.12 -5.64
N ALA A 179 3.24 -13.39 -4.54
CA ALA A 179 2.63 -13.49 -3.21
C ALA A 179 2.23 -12.13 -2.63
N PHE A 180 2.54 -11.01 -3.30
CA PHE A 180 2.15 -9.68 -2.87
C PHE A 180 0.83 -9.27 -3.53
N ASP A 181 -0.19 -9.08 -2.70
CA ASP A 181 -1.56 -8.75 -3.10
C ASP A 181 -2.00 -7.37 -2.59
N GLY A 182 -1.04 -6.52 -2.21
CA GLY A 182 -1.28 -5.18 -1.69
C GLY A 182 -1.15 -4.06 -2.74
N ARG A 183 -0.76 -2.88 -2.26
CA ARG A 183 -0.47 -1.69 -3.08
C ARG A 183 0.98 -1.26 -2.91
N ILE A 184 1.55 -0.75 -3.98
CA ILE A 184 2.93 -0.33 -4.04
C ILE A 184 3.05 1.05 -3.39
N TYR A 185 3.74 1.11 -2.25
CA TYR A 185 4.01 2.34 -1.50
C TYR A 185 5.50 2.61 -1.28
N GLY A 186 6.37 2.05 -2.11
CA GLY A 186 7.80 2.30 -2.03
C GLY A 186 8.17 3.68 -2.56
N VAL A 187 8.66 4.59 -1.69
CA VAL A 187 9.18 5.91 -2.10
C VAL A 187 10.19 5.79 -3.24
N TRP A 188 11.09 4.81 -3.17
CA TRP A 188 12.06 4.54 -4.22
C TRP A 188 11.40 4.25 -5.58
N GLN A 189 10.30 3.50 -5.59
CA GLN A 189 9.61 3.15 -6.83
C GLN A 189 9.00 4.38 -7.50
N PHE A 190 8.48 5.35 -6.72
CA PHE A 190 8.00 6.62 -7.28
C PHE A 190 9.13 7.47 -7.86
N HIS A 191 10.32 7.44 -7.27
CA HIS A 191 11.46 8.21 -7.81
C HIS A 191 12.04 7.64 -9.11
N HIS A 192 11.81 6.36 -9.43
CA HIS A 192 12.50 5.69 -10.54
C HIS A 192 11.54 5.19 -11.62
N ASP A 193 10.56 4.36 -11.26
CA ASP A 193 9.83 3.54 -12.24
C ASP A 193 8.34 3.89 -12.32
N ALA A 194 7.70 4.10 -11.17
CA ALA A 194 6.25 4.21 -11.07
C ALA A 194 5.70 5.56 -11.54
N SER A 195 6.44 6.65 -11.36
CA SER A 195 5.94 7.99 -11.68
C SER A 195 6.03 8.36 -13.16
N ARG A 196 6.93 7.74 -13.93
CA ARG A 196 7.12 8.06 -15.34
C ARG A 196 5.84 7.84 -16.15
N ALA A 197 5.18 6.69 -15.97
CA ALA A 197 3.94 6.36 -16.68
C ALA A 197 2.81 7.37 -16.38
N VAL A 198 2.71 7.83 -15.13
CA VAL A 198 1.73 8.84 -14.74
C VAL A 198 2.04 10.19 -15.40
N VAL A 199 3.30 10.63 -15.35
CA VAL A 199 3.75 11.89 -15.97
C VAL A 199 3.53 11.88 -17.48
N GLU A 200 3.85 10.78 -18.16
CA GLU A 200 3.62 10.60 -19.59
C GLU A 200 2.11 10.63 -19.92
N ALA A 201 1.28 9.96 -19.12
CA ALA A 201 -0.16 9.96 -19.31
C ALA A 201 -0.79 11.36 -19.13
N VAL A 202 -0.34 12.11 -18.12
CA VAL A 202 -0.77 13.50 -17.91
C VAL A 202 -0.28 14.39 -19.05
N THR A 203 0.99 14.30 -19.45
CA THR A 203 1.56 15.11 -20.52
C THR A 203 0.86 14.84 -21.86
N SER A 204 0.60 13.58 -22.18
CA SER A 204 -0.16 13.17 -23.36
C SER A 204 -1.59 13.73 -23.33
N ARG A 205 -2.27 13.63 -22.19
CA ARG A 205 -3.62 14.19 -22.01
C ARG A 205 -3.66 15.72 -22.17
N LEU A 206 -2.64 16.43 -21.68
CA LEU A 206 -2.53 17.89 -21.79
C LEU A 206 -2.17 18.33 -23.22
N SER A 207 -1.45 17.50 -23.96
CA SER A 207 -1.09 17.76 -25.36
C SER A 207 -2.27 17.59 -26.32
N CYS A 208 -3.32 16.89 -25.88
CA CYS A 208 -4.59 16.81 -26.59
C CYS A 208 -5.53 17.91 -26.03
N PRO A 209 -5.93 18.91 -26.83
CA PRO A 209 -6.92 19.88 -26.42
C PRO A 209 -8.14 19.12 -25.87
N ALA A 210 -8.62 19.48 -24.69
CA ALA A 210 -9.90 18.96 -24.25
C ALA A 210 -10.89 19.25 -25.38
N ALA A 211 -11.60 18.23 -25.86
CA ALA A 211 -12.79 18.47 -26.66
C ALA A 211 -13.61 19.47 -25.83
N VAL A 212 -13.77 20.67 -26.36
CA VAL A 212 -14.68 21.67 -25.79
C VAL A 212 -15.97 20.89 -25.55
N PRO A 213 -16.56 20.91 -24.34
CA PRO A 213 -17.90 20.37 -24.19
C PRO A 213 -18.69 21.01 -25.31
N GLU A 214 -19.25 20.21 -26.23
CA GLU A 214 -20.19 20.75 -27.21
C GLU A 214 -21.13 21.63 -26.39
N MET A 215 -21.15 22.91 -26.74
CA MET A 215 -22.08 23.87 -26.19
C MET A 215 -23.47 23.33 -26.55
N ILE A 216 -24.01 22.46 -25.70
CA ILE A 216 -25.40 22.06 -25.77
C ILE A 216 -26.16 23.31 -25.34
N GLY A 217 -26.57 24.09 -26.35
CA GLY A 217 -27.70 24.98 -26.29
C GLY A 217 -27.44 26.39 -25.77
N MET A 218 -26.57 27.16 -26.40
CA MET A 218 -26.74 28.63 -26.37
C MET A 218 -27.77 29.12 -27.41
N ASP A 219 -28.17 28.27 -28.36
CA ASP A 219 -29.24 28.57 -29.33
C ASP A 219 -30.65 28.26 -28.80
N LEU A 220 -30.81 27.37 -27.80
CA LEU A 220 -32.13 27.11 -27.20
C LEU A 220 -32.58 28.21 -26.23
N PHE A 221 -31.65 28.95 -25.63
CA PHE A 221 -32.01 30.06 -24.72
C PHE A 221 -32.45 31.34 -25.47
N MET A 222 -31.96 31.56 -26.69
CA MET A 222 -32.38 32.72 -27.51
C MET A 222 -33.74 32.53 -28.20
N GLN A 223 -34.13 31.30 -28.54
CA GLN A 223 -35.46 31.04 -29.12
C GLN A 223 -36.60 31.11 -28.08
N ALA A 224 -36.33 30.79 -26.81
CA ALA A 224 -37.31 30.94 -25.73
C ALA A 224 -37.53 32.42 -25.33
N ALA A 225 -36.51 33.28 -25.48
CA ALA A 225 -36.63 34.71 -25.17
C ALA A 225 -37.40 35.50 -26.25
N LEU A 226 -37.36 35.07 -27.52
CA LEU A 226 -38.07 35.74 -28.62
C LEU A 226 -39.56 35.39 -28.73
N HIS A 227 -40.02 34.29 -28.12
CA HIS A 227 -41.44 33.93 -28.07
C HIS A 227 -42.22 34.50 -26.88
N ILE A 228 -41.57 35.19 -25.95
CA ILE A 228 -42.24 35.86 -24.82
C ILE A 228 -42.57 37.34 -25.13
N GLN A 229 -42.04 37.92 -26.21
CA GLN A 229 -42.33 39.31 -26.61
C GLN A 229 -43.33 39.47 -27.77
N ALA A 230 -43.99 38.39 -28.21
CA ALA A 230 -45.13 38.46 -29.13
C ALA A 230 -46.38 37.92 -28.44
N GLY A 231 -46.87 38.69 -27.46
CA GLY A 231 -48.15 38.53 -26.79
C GLY A 231 -48.66 39.90 -26.35
#